data_AF-A0ABD6QWH8-F1
#
_entry.id   AF-A0ABD6QWH8-F1
#
_cell.length_a   1.000
_cell.length_b   1.000
_cell.length_c   1.000
_cell.angle_alpha   90.00
_cell.angle_beta   90.00
_cell.angle_gamma   90.00
#
_symmetry.space_group_name_H-M   'P 1'
#
loop_
_entity.id
_entity.type
_entity.pdbx_description
1 polymer ?
#
loop_
_entity_poly.entity_id
_entity_poly.type
_entity_poly.pdbx_seq_one_letter_code
_entity_poly.pdbx_strand_id
1 'polypeptide(L)'
;LSQARNETERRACEKLLTPEARKLLEQEVKKSVKAYLDCVSRARNEKEKQECEKLLTPEARKFLEKQALSCLEKARNEEERKACFKNLPKDLQKNVLAKESLKAYKDCLSQARNETERRACEKLLTPEARKL
;
A
#
# COMPACT_ATOMS: atom_id res chain seq x y z
N LEU A 1 10.71 -21.02 -15.20
CA LEU A 1 9.81 -19.85 -15.07
C LEU A 1 10.58 -18.73 -14.38
N SER A 2 11.02 -17.72 -15.14
CA SER A 2 11.88 -16.66 -14.62
C SER A 2 11.15 -15.87 -13.55
N GLN A 3 11.64 -15.91 -12.32
CA GLN A 3 11.24 -14.97 -11.29
C GLN A 3 11.57 -13.57 -11.80
N ALA A 4 10.55 -12.74 -12.04
CA ALA A 4 10.77 -11.32 -12.28
C ALA A 4 11.53 -10.73 -11.08
N ARG A 5 12.75 -10.25 -11.35
CA ARG A 5 13.78 -9.86 -10.39
C ARG A 5 13.49 -8.51 -9.75
N ASN A 6 12.60 -7.71 -10.34
CA ASN A 6 12.19 -6.40 -9.83
C ASN A 6 10.70 -6.11 -10.09
N GLU A 7 10.17 -5.07 -9.43
CA GLU A 7 8.77 -4.66 -9.55
C GLU A 7 8.39 -4.27 -10.99
N THR A 8 9.33 -3.71 -11.75
CA THR A 8 9.12 -3.28 -13.15
C THR A 8 8.89 -4.47 -14.07
N GLU A 9 9.71 -5.52 -13.95
CA GLU A 9 9.58 -6.78 -14.68
C GLU A 9 8.27 -7.49 -14.33
N ARG A 10 7.86 -7.49 -13.05
CA ARG A 10 6.56 -8.06 -12.64
C ARG A 10 5.40 -7.34 -13.30
N ARG A 11 5.40 -6.00 -13.28
CA ARG A 11 4.36 -5.19 -13.93
C ARG A 11 4.36 -5.38 -15.46
N ALA A 12 5.53 -5.57 -16.07
CA ALA A 12 5.63 -5.88 -17.50
C ALA A 12 5.02 -7.26 -17.80
N CYS A 13 5.33 -8.28 -17.00
CA CYS A 13 4.70 -9.60 -17.11
C CYS A 13 3.19 -9.53 -16.90
N GLU A 14 2.69 -8.78 -15.91
CA GLU A 14 1.25 -8.58 -15.69
C GLU A 14 0.55 -7.92 -16.89
N LYS A 15 1.23 -6.99 -17.58
CA LYS A 15 0.70 -6.35 -18.80
C LYS A 15 0.59 -7.32 -19.97
N LEU A 16 1.47 -8.32 -20.05
CA LEU A 16 1.47 -9.36 -21.08
C LEU A 16 0.46 -10.48 -20.82
N LEU A 17 -0.17 -10.51 -19.64
CA LEU A 17 -1.22 -11.49 -19.33
C LEU A 17 -2.48 -11.25 -20.17
N THR A 18 -3.07 -12.35 -20.65
CA THR A 18 -4.41 -12.33 -21.27
C THR A 18 -5.47 -11.88 -20.25
N PRO A 19 -6.63 -11.37 -20.70
CA PRO A 19 -7.73 -10.99 -19.82
C PRO A 19 -8.13 -12.11 -18.84
N GLU A 20 -8.14 -13.36 -19.31
CA GLU A 20 -8.46 -14.54 -18.50
C GLU A 20 -7.41 -14.76 -17.41
N ALA A 21 -6.12 -14.65 -17.74
CA ALA A 21 -5.03 -14.81 -16.78
C ALA A 21 -5.01 -13.67 -15.76
N ARG A 22 -5.34 -12.43 -16.16
CA ARG A 22 -5.51 -11.30 -15.22
C ARG A 22 -6.65 -11.56 -14.25
N LYS A 23 -7.79 -12.05 -14.73
CA LYS A 23 -8.94 -12.37 -13.88
C LYS A 23 -8.61 -13.46 -12.85
N LEU A 24 -7.85 -14.48 -13.24
CA LEU A 24 -7.36 -15.50 -12.31
C LEU A 24 -6.41 -14.89 -11.26
N LEU A 25 -5.47 -14.04 -11.67
CA LEU A 25 -4.56 -13.35 -10.73
C LEU A 25 -5.33 -12.47 -9.73
N GLU A 26 -6.34 -11.73 -10.19
CA GLU A 26 -7.20 -10.92 -9.31
C GLU A 26 -7.98 -11.77 -8.31
N GLN A 27 -8.45 -12.95 -8.72
CA GLN A 27 -9.11 -13.90 -7.82
C GLN A 27 -8.15 -14.44 -6.76
N GLU A 28 -6.93 -14.83 -7.15
CA GLU A 28 -5.91 -15.32 -6.23
C GLU A 28 -5.48 -14.23 -5.22
N VAL A 29 -5.31 -12.99 -5.68
CA VAL A 29 -5.08 -11.83 -4.81
C VAL A 29 -6.21 -11.67 -3.80
N LYS A 30 -7.47 -11.72 -4.22
CA LYS A 30 -8.63 -11.61 -3.32
C LYS A 30 -8.69 -12.76 -2.31
N LYS A 31 -8.37 -13.99 -2.72
CA LYS A 31 -8.30 -15.15 -1.81
C LYS A 31 -7.20 -14.98 -0.76
N SER A 32 -6.00 -14.56 -1.16
CA SER A 32 -4.88 -14.29 -0.25
C SER A 32 -5.24 -13.20 0.77
N VAL A 33 -5.85 -12.10 0.32
CA VAL A 33 -6.32 -11.04 1.23
C VAL A 33 -7.39 -11.53 2.19
N LYS A 34 -8.36 -12.32 1.70
CA LYS A 34 -9.40 -12.90 2.57
C LYS A 34 -8.80 -13.81 3.63
N ALA A 35 -7.90 -14.71 3.25
CA ALA A 35 -7.21 -15.62 4.18
C ALA A 35 -6.42 -14.84 5.24
N TYR A 36 -5.73 -13.77 4.84
CA TYR A 36 -5.04 -12.88 5.77
C TYR A 36 -6.01 -12.21 6.76
N LEU A 37 -7.11 -11.63 6.29
CA LEU A 37 -8.09 -10.96 7.17
C LEU A 37 -8.76 -11.95 8.13
N ASP A 38 -9.12 -13.14 7.65
CA ASP A 38 -9.68 -14.21 8.47
C ASP A 38 -8.68 -14.64 9.56
N CYS A 39 -7.39 -14.77 9.22
CA CYS A 39 -6.33 -15.07 10.17
C CYS A 39 -6.14 -13.95 11.21
N VAL A 40 -6.02 -12.69 10.77
CA VAL A 40 -5.82 -11.53 11.66
C VAL A 40 -7.01 -11.33 12.61
N SER A 41 -8.22 -11.64 12.16
CA SER A 41 -9.41 -11.56 13.02
C SER A 41 -9.37 -12.52 14.22
N ARG A 42 -8.63 -13.62 14.10
CA ARG A 42 -8.48 -14.66 15.14
C ARG A 42 -7.20 -14.49 15.95
N ALA A 43 -6.21 -13.76 15.42
CA ALA A 43 -4.94 -13.52 16.07
C ALA A 43 -5.11 -12.69 17.36
N ARG A 44 -4.60 -13.21 18.47
CA ARG A 44 -4.67 -12.61 19.81
C ARG A 44 -3.44 -11.80 20.17
N ASN A 45 -2.33 -12.01 19.46
CA ASN A 45 -1.05 -11.36 19.73
C ASN A 45 -0.32 -10.97 18.43
N GLU A 46 0.72 -10.15 18.56
CA GLU A 46 1.47 -9.65 17.41
C GLU A 46 2.27 -10.74 16.68
N LYS A 47 2.69 -11.82 17.37
CA LYS A 47 3.37 -12.95 16.71
C LYS A 47 2.42 -13.69 15.77
N GLU A 48 1.19 -13.93 16.20
CA GLU A 48 0.14 -14.54 15.37
C GLU A 48 -0.20 -13.65 14.16
N LYS A 49 -0.27 -12.33 14.34
CA LYS A 49 -0.46 -11.41 13.21
C LYS A 49 0.70 -11.48 12.21
N GLN A 50 1.94 -11.55 12.69
CA GLN A 50 3.11 -11.73 11.82
C GLN A 50 3.07 -13.06 11.04
N GLU A 51 2.56 -14.14 11.64
CA GLU A 51 2.32 -15.39 10.92
C GLU A 51 1.23 -15.22 9.85
N CYS A 52 0.15 -14.49 10.14
CA CYS A 52 -0.87 -14.16 9.15
C CYS A 52 -0.30 -13.39 7.96
N GLU A 53 0.64 -12.47 8.18
CA GLU A 53 1.29 -11.69 7.12
C GLU A 53 2.01 -12.55 6.07
N LYS A 54 2.37 -13.80 6.40
CA LYS A 54 2.96 -14.76 5.44
C LYS A 54 1.95 -15.28 4.41
N LEU A 55 0.65 -15.16 4.70
CA LEU A 55 -0.43 -15.52 3.77
C LEU A 55 -0.57 -14.51 2.62
N LEU A 56 -0.01 -13.30 2.80
CA LEU A 56 -0.08 -12.24 1.79
C LEU A 56 1.01 -12.43 0.74
N THR A 57 0.57 -12.63 -0.51
CA THR A 57 1.48 -12.52 -1.66
C THR A 57 1.90 -11.05 -1.86
N PRO A 58 3.02 -10.79 -2.55
CA PRO A 58 3.41 -9.41 -2.90
C PRO A 58 2.30 -8.65 -3.64
N GLU A 59 1.56 -9.32 -4.50
CA GLU A 59 0.44 -8.77 -5.27
C GLU A 59 -0.75 -8.45 -4.34
N ALA A 60 -1.04 -9.31 -3.35
CA ALA A 60 -2.04 -9.05 -2.31
C ALA A 60 -1.66 -7.88 -1.40
N ARG A 61 -0.38 -7.74 -1.02
CA ARG A 61 0.12 -6.58 -0.28
C ARG A 61 -0.09 -5.28 -1.06
N LYS A 62 0.23 -5.26 -2.35
CA LYS A 62 -0.03 -4.10 -3.23
C LYS A 62 -1.52 -3.80 -3.37
N PHE A 63 -2.36 -4.82 -3.43
CA PHE A 63 -3.80 -4.63 -3.48
C PHE A 63 -4.35 -4.01 -2.19
N LEU A 64 -3.89 -4.49 -1.02
CA LEU A 64 -4.21 -3.89 0.29
C LEU A 64 -3.73 -2.44 0.41
N GLU A 65 -2.52 -2.15 -0.06
CA GLU A 65 -1.97 -0.78 -0.12
C GLU A 65 -2.86 0.17 -0.93
N LYS A 66 -3.27 -0.25 -2.14
CA LYS A 66 -4.16 0.55 -3.00
C LYS A 66 -5.52 0.78 -2.34
N GLN A 67 -6.09 -0.25 -1.69
CA GLN A 67 -7.34 -0.10 -0.95
C GLN A 67 -7.20 0.88 0.22
N ALA A 68 -6.09 0.82 0.96
CA ALA A 68 -5.81 1.72 2.06
C ALA A 68 -5.70 3.18 1.58
N LEU A 69 -4.96 3.43 0.50
CA LEU A 69 -4.86 4.76 -0.11
C LEU A 69 -6.22 5.28 -0.57
N SER A 70 -7.01 4.44 -1.25
CA SER A 70 -8.36 4.84 -1.69
C SER A 70 -9.32 5.09 -0.51
N CYS A 71 -9.15 4.36 0.59
CA CYS A 71 -9.88 4.60 1.83
C CYS A 71 -9.51 5.96 2.44
N LEU A 72 -8.21 6.28 2.53
CA LEU A 72 -7.73 7.56 3.05
C LEU A 72 -8.18 8.76 2.22
N GLU A 73 -8.24 8.62 0.90
CA GLU A 73 -8.76 9.67 0.01
C GLU A 73 -10.23 10.00 0.27
N LYS A 74 -11.01 9.03 0.77
CA LYS A 74 -12.43 9.19 1.08
C LYS A 74 -12.69 9.57 2.54
N ALA A 75 -11.72 9.32 3.41
CA ALA A 75 -11.84 9.54 4.84
C ALA A 75 -11.97 11.04 5.17
N ARG A 76 -12.99 11.40 5.94
CA ARG A 76 -13.33 12.78 6.30
C ARG A 76 -12.84 13.17 7.70
N ASN A 77 -12.52 12.20 8.54
CA ASN A 77 -12.15 12.39 9.92
C ASN A 77 -11.09 11.36 10.37
N GLU A 78 -10.54 11.56 11.57
CA GLU A 78 -9.48 10.71 12.10
C GLU A 78 -9.93 9.27 12.39
N GLU A 79 -11.20 9.06 12.74
CA GLU A 79 -11.76 7.73 12.99
C GLU A 79 -11.82 6.90 11.72
N GLU A 80 -12.31 7.47 10.62
CA GLU A 80 -12.32 6.86 9.30
C GLU A 80 -10.89 6.55 8.82
N ARG A 81 -9.95 7.48 9.05
CA ARG A 81 -8.52 7.25 8.75
C ARG A 81 -7.96 6.07 9.54
N LYS A 82 -8.24 5.98 10.84
CA LYS A 82 -7.82 4.85 11.69
C LYS A 82 -8.44 3.53 11.22
N ALA A 83 -9.70 3.56 10.77
CA ALA A 83 -10.37 2.38 10.25
C ALA A 83 -9.69 1.81 8.98
N CYS A 84 -9.14 2.68 8.12
CA CYS A 84 -8.37 2.26 6.93
C CYS A 84 -7.15 1.38 7.29
N PHE A 85 -6.62 1.48 8.52
CA PHE A 85 -5.42 0.79 8.97
C PHE A 85 -5.65 -0.40 9.90
N LYS A 86 -6.86 -0.58 10.43
CA LYS A 86 -7.17 -1.51 11.55
C LYS A 86 -6.61 -2.93 11.39
N ASN A 87 -6.64 -3.48 10.19
CA ASN A 87 -6.20 -4.85 9.91
C ASN A 87 -4.96 -4.92 9.00
N LEU A 88 -4.29 -3.80 8.74
CA LEU A 88 -3.12 -3.79 7.86
C LEU A 88 -1.84 -4.18 8.62
N PRO A 89 -0.90 -4.89 7.97
CA PRO A 89 0.44 -5.13 8.50
C PRO A 89 1.12 -3.82 8.89
N LYS A 90 1.89 -3.80 9.99
CA LYS A 90 2.49 -2.55 10.51
C LYS A 90 3.47 -1.91 9.53
N ASP A 91 4.26 -2.71 8.82
CA ASP A 91 5.14 -2.27 7.74
C ASP A 91 4.33 -1.65 6.59
N LEU A 92 3.19 -2.25 6.25
CA LEU A 92 2.32 -1.76 5.19
C LEU A 92 1.66 -0.43 5.57
N GLN A 93 1.22 -0.26 6.82
CA GLN A 93 0.69 1.02 7.32
C GLN A 93 1.72 2.15 7.15
N LYS A 94 2.98 1.91 7.56
CA LYS A 94 4.06 2.89 7.41
C LYS A 94 4.30 3.26 5.95
N ASN A 95 4.32 2.27 5.06
CA ASN A 95 4.50 2.50 3.63
C ASN A 95 3.33 3.28 3.01
N VAL A 96 2.08 2.98 3.38
CA VAL A 96 0.91 3.75 2.94
C VAL A 96 1.00 5.21 3.38
N LEU A 97 1.33 5.47 4.66
CA LEU A 97 1.51 6.82 5.18
C LEU A 97 2.66 7.57 4.49
N ALA A 98 3.77 6.88 4.21
CA ALA A 98 4.89 7.44 3.47
C ALA A 98 4.48 7.82 2.03
N LYS A 99 3.69 6.99 1.35
CA LYS A 99 3.15 7.30 0.02
C LYS A 99 2.13 8.45 0.03
N GLU A 100 1.31 8.56 1.07
CA GLU A 100 0.41 9.70 1.26
C GLU A 100 1.19 11.01 1.43
N SER A 101 2.23 10.98 2.28
CA SER A 101 3.15 12.11 2.48
C SER A 101 3.88 12.51 1.19
N LEU A 102 4.36 11.53 0.40
CA LEU A 102 4.94 11.79 -0.92
C LEU A 102 3.93 12.41 -1.89
N LYS A 103 2.67 11.98 -1.87
CA LYS A 103 1.62 12.56 -2.70
C LYS A 103 1.39 14.02 -2.32
N ALA A 104 1.21 14.32 -1.03
CA ALA A 104 1.06 15.68 -0.54
C ALA A 104 2.25 16.58 -0.90
N TYR A 105 3.48 16.05 -0.80
CA TYR A 105 4.69 16.75 -1.23
C TYR A 105 4.67 17.08 -2.73
N LYS A 106 4.34 16.09 -3.58
CA LYS A 106 4.26 16.29 -5.03
C LYS A 106 3.18 17.29 -5.44
N ASP A 107 2.02 17.22 -4.79
CA ASP A 107 0.92 18.15 -5.03
C ASP A 107 1.33 19.59 -4.64
N CYS A 108 1.98 19.76 -3.49
CA CYS A 108 2.55 21.05 -3.06
C CYS A 108 3.61 21.57 -4.05
N LEU A 109 4.57 20.72 -4.45
CA LEU A 109 5.61 21.09 -5.40
C LEU A 109 5.05 21.53 -6.75
N SER A 110 3.96 20.91 -7.21
CA SER A 110 3.33 21.26 -8.49
C SER A 110 2.75 22.68 -8.49
N GLN A 111 2.44 23.22 -7.31
CA GLN A 111 1.88 24.55 -7.12
C GLN A 111 2.93 25.60 -6.72
N ALA A 112 4.08 25.16 -6.23
CA ALA A 112 5.16 26.03 -5.77
C ALA A 112 5.80 26.83 -6.91
N ARG A 113 5.85 28.15 -6.75
CA ARG A 113 6.36 29.13 -7.73
C ARG A 113 7.79 29.59 -7.46
N ASN A 114 8.29 29.37 -6.24
CA ASN A 114 9.62 29.81 -5.81
C ASN A 114 10.31 28.79 -4.90
N GLU A 115 11.59 29.00 -4.61
CA GLU A 115 12.39 28.08 -3.80
C GLU A 115 11.92 28.02 -2.34
N THR A 116 11.44 29.14 -1.78
CA THR A 116 10.90 29.20 -0.43
C THR A 116 9.68 28.28 -0.27
N GLU A 117 8.75 28.32 -1.22
CA GLU A 117 7.58 27.44 -1.28
C GLU A 117 8.00 25.97 -1.45
N ARG A 118 8.98 25.68 -2.31
CA ARG A 118 9.51 24.32 -2.47
C ARG A 118 10.10 23.76 -1.17
N ARG A 119 10.89 24.56 -0.45
CA ARG A 119 11.43 24.20 0.88
C ARG A 119 10.32 24.02 1.92
N ALA A 120 9.23 24.78 1.82
CA ALA A 120 8.06 24.57 2.68
C ALA A 120 7.39 23.22 2.39
N CYS A 121 7.29 22.81 1.12
CA CYS A 121 6.76 21.49 0.75
C CYS A 121 7.57 20.34 1.36
N GLU A 122 8.90 20.44 1.47
CA GLU A 122 9.74 19.40 2.08
C GLU A 122 9.40 19.07 3.54
N LYS A 123 8.72 20.00 4.24
CA LYS A 123 8.22 19.77 5.61
C LYS A 123 7.06 18.78 5.64
N LEU A 124 6.39 18.53 4.51
CA LEU A 124 5.32 17.54 4.39
C LEU A 124 5.85 16.10 4.35
N LEU A 125 7.15 15.91 4.08
CA LEU A 125 7.79 14.61 3.99
C LEU A 125 8.10 14.03 5.38
N THR A 126 7.53 12.86 5.69
CA THR A 126 7.91 12.06 6.86
C THR A 126 9.29 11.42 6.67
N PRO A 127 10.00 11.04 7.76
CA PRO A 127 11.27 10.32 7.66
C PRO A 127 11.19 9.03 6.82
N GLU A 128 10.06 8.33 6.86
CA GLU A 128 9.78 7.15 6.05
C GLU A 128 9.58 7.51 4.57
N ALA A 129 8.86 8.60 4.28
CA ALA A 129 8.65 9.09 2.91
C ALA A 129 9.96 9.48 2.23
N ARG A 130 10.93 10.02 2.97
CA ARG A 130 12.26 10.40 2.45
C ARG A 130 13.13 9.19 2.05
N LYS A 131 12.77 7.97 2.45
CA LYS A 131 13.52 6.73 2.17
C LYS A 131 12.99 5.94 0.97
N LEU A 132 11.82 6.32 0.45
CA LEU A 132 11.17 5.71 -0.71
C LEU A 132 11.62 6.37 -2.01
#